data_AF-A0A173UR33-F1
#
_entry.id   AF-A0A173UR33-F1
#
_cell.length_a   1.000
_cell.length_b   1.000
_cell.length_c   1.000
_cell.angle_alpha   90.00
_cell.angle_beta   90.00
_cell.angle_gamma   90.00
#
_symmetry.space_group_name_H-M   'P 1'
#
loop_
_entity.id
_entity.type
_entity.pdbx_description
1 polymer ?
#
loop_
_entity_poly.entity_id
_entity_poly.type
_entity_poly.pdbx_seq_one_letter_code
_entity_poly.pdbx_strand_id
1 'polypeptide(L)' 'MKCTADTAQFYRMVYPDKIMEGYHCSKVQKPYWNTIYLDDFPEKELYNMIDFAYDTVLHGFSKKVQKQILEEAGK' A
#
# COMPACT_ATOMS: atom_id res chain seq x y z
N MET A 1 2.75 -1.51 -3.26
CA MET A 1 1.78 -0.82 -2.39
C MET A 1 0.98 -1.86 -1.61
N LYS A 2 0.89 -1.75 -0.28
CA LYS A 2 0.16 -2.69 0.58
C LYS A 2 -1.17 -2.07 1.00
N CYS A 3 -2.27 -2.83 0.95
CA CYS A 3 -3.59 -2.40 1.41
C CYS A 3 -4.45 -3.61 1.82
N THR A 4 -5.70 -3.37 2.21
CA THR A 4 -6.69 -4.45 2.39
C THR A 4 -7.06 -5.08 1.05
N ALA A 5 -7.64 -6.29 1.08
CA ALA A 5 -8.05 -6.98 -0.13
C ALA A 5 -9.11 -6.19 -0.93
N ASP A 6 -10.09 -5.62 -0.23
CA ASP A 6 -11.18 -4.86 -0.85
C ASP A 6 -10.65 -3.59 -1.53
N THR A 7 -9.75 -2.87 -0.84
CA THR A 7 -9.10 -1.67 -1.39
C THR A 7 -8.21 -2.03 -2.59
N ALA A 8 -7.50 -3.16 -2.54
CA ALA A 8 -6.69 -3.63 -3.67
C ALA A 8 -7.56 -3.91 -4.90
N GLN A 9 -8.68 -4.61 -4.70
CA GLN A 9 -9.63 -4.91 -5.77
C GLN A 9 -10.22 -3.62 -6.36
N PHE A 10 -10.60 -2.66 -5.51
CA PHE A 10 -11.10 -1.37 -5.96
C PHE A 10 -10.08 -0.63 -6.83
N TYR A 11 -8.83 -0.50 -6.37
CA TYR A 11 -7.81 0.22 -7.13
C TYR A 11 -7.48 -0.44 -8.48
N ARG A 12 -7.45 -1.78 -8.54
CA ARG A 12 -7.28 -2.52 -9.80
C ARG A 12 -8.45 -2.31 -10.76
N MET A 13 -9.66 -2.12 -10.24
CA MET A 13 -10.85 -1.83 -11.06
C MET A 13 -10.84 -0.39 -11.60
N VAL A 14 -10.40 0.58 -10.79
CA VAL A 14 -10.33 1.99 -11.19
C VAL A 14 -9.17 2.25 -12.16
N TYR A 15 -8.05 1.54 -11.97
CA TYR A 15 -6.82 1.72 -12.75
C TYR A 15 -6.31 0.39 -13.35
N PRO A 16 -7.08 -0.27 -14.23
CA PRO A 16 -6.78 -1.64 -14.69
C PRO A 16 -5.45 -1.78 -15.44
N ASP A 17 -5.00 -0.73 -16.14
CA ASP A 17 -3.73 -0.76 -16.88
C ASP A 17 -2.54 -0.25 -16.07
N LYS A 18 -2.79 0.39 -14.92
CA LYS A 18 -1.74 1.01 -14.09
C LYS A 18 -1.51 0.25 -12.79
N ILE A 19 -2.49 -0.52 -12.30
CA ILE A 19 -2.42 -1.20 -11.02
C ILE A 19 -2.74 -2.68 -11.19
N MET A 20 -1.76 -3.51 -10.85
CA MET A 20 -1.83 -4.96 -10.96
C MET A 20 -1.59 -5.61 -9.60
N GLU A 21 -1.84 -6.92 -9.53
CA GLU A 21 -1.41 -7.72 -8.38
C GLU A 21 0.09 -7.54 -8.09
N GLY A 22 0.47 -7.68 -6.83
CA GLY A 22 1.87 -7.60 -6.39
C GLY A 22 2.77 -8.55 -7.17
N TYR A 23 3.79 -7.98 -7.81
CA TYR A 23 4.82 -8.72 -8.53
C TYR A 23 5.69 -9.50 -7.55
N HIS A 24 6.06 -10.74 -7.91
CA HIS A 24 6.74 -11.71 -7.04
C HIS A 24 6.06 -12.02 -5.69
N CYS A 25 4.80 -11.60 -5.47
CA CYS A 25 4.04 -11.99 -4.29
C CYS A 25 3.49 -13.41 -4.43
N SER A 26 3.50 -14.16 -3.31
CA SER A 26 2.83 -15.47 -3.24
C SER A 26 1.30 -15.33 -3.40
N LYS A 27 0.60 -16.44 -3.70
CA LYS A 27 -0.87 -16.45 -3.86
C LYS A 27 -1.61 -15.86 -2.65
N VAL A 28 -1.11 -16.10 -1.45
CA VAL A 28 -1.70 -15.57 -0.19
C VAL A 28 -1.47 -14.07 -0.04
N GLN A 29 -0.38 -13.54 -0.60
CA GLN A 29 -0.01 -12.11 -0.49
C GLN A 29 -0.60 -11.26 -1.62
N LYS A 30 -0.79 -11.82 -2.82
CA LYS A 30 -1.33 -11.12 -4.00
C LYS A 30 -2.61 -10.30 -3.75
N PRO A 31 -3.57 -10.71 -2.89
CA PRO A 31 -4.74 -9.89 -2.58
C PRO A 31 -4.41 -8.56 -1.88
N TYR A 32 -3.30 -8.47 -1.16
CA TYR A 32 -2.96 -7.33 -0.29
C TYR A 32 -1.85 -6.44 -0.85
N TRP A 33 -1.14 -6.92 -1.87
CA TRP A 33 -0.02 -6.22 -2.49
C TRP A 33 -0.33 -5.86 -3.93
N ASN A 34 0.08 -4.66 -4.32
CA ASN A 34 -0.15 -4.10 -5.65
C ASN A 34 1.16 -3.59 -6.25
N THR A 35 1.30 -3.81 -7.56
CA THR A 35 2.32 -3.20 -8.41
C THR A 35 1.66 -2.01 -9.10
N ILE A 36 2.30 -0.85 -9.05
CA ILE A 36 1.80 0.38 -9.68
C ILE A 36 2.81 0.80 -10.75
N TYR A 37 2.35 0.93 -11.99
CA TYR A 37 3.12 1.58 -13.05
C TYR A 37 3.01 3.09 -12.86
N LEU A 38 4.15 3.75 -12.70
CA LEU A 38 4.21 5.16 -12.33
C LEU A 38 4.08 6.12 -13.52
N ASP A 39 4.20 5.60 -14.74
CA ASP A 39 4.07 6.42 -15.95
C ASP A 39 2.66 6.98 -16.07
N ASP A 40 2.56 8.31 -16.21
CA ASP A 40 1.31 9.07 -16.25
C ASP A 40 0.37 8.80 -15.04
N PHE A 41 0.88 8.41 -13.86
CA PHE A 41 0.01 8.19 -12.70
C PHE A 41 -0.32 9.51 -11.97
N PRO A 42 -1.60 9.78 -11.61
CA PRO A 42 -1.96 11.01 -10.89
C PRO A 42 -1.21 11.12 -9.56
N GLU A 43 -0.35 12.13 -9.42
CA GLU A 43 0.57 12.29 -8.29
C GLU A 43 -0.14 12.37 -6.94
N LYS A 44 -1.25 13.11 -6.86
CA LYS A 44 -2.06 13.21 -5.64
C LYS A 44 -2.61 11.85 -5.19
N GLU A 45 -3.09 11.05 -6.14
CA GLU A 45 -3.59 9.71 -5.83
C GLU A 45 -2.44 8.79 -5.41
N LEU A 46 -1.29 8.89 -6.07
CA LEU A 46 -0.10 8.13 -5.68
C LEU A 46 0.30 8.42 -4.23
N TYR A 47 0.33 9.68 -3.82
CA TYR A 47 0.64 10.05 -2.44
C TYR A 47 -0.40 9.51 -1.44
N ASN A 48 -1.69 9.63 -1.73
CA ASN A 48 -2.74 9.05 -0.90
C ASN A 48 -2.55 7.52 -0.73
N MET A 49 -2.15 6.83 -1.79
CA MET A 49 -1.89 5.38 -1.76
C MET A 49 -0.63 5.03 -0.96
N ILE A 50 0.39 5.88 -0.99
CA ILE A 50 1.61 5.73 -0.18
C ILE A 50 1.27 5.89 1.30
N ASP A 51 0.54 6.94 1.66
CA ASP A 51 0.12 7.20 3.04
C ASP A 51 -0.75 6.05 3.56
N PHE A 52 -1.72 5.60 2.75
CA PHE A 52 -2.57 4.47 3.11
C PHE A 52 -1.77 3.17 3.33
N ALA A 53 -0.77 2.92 2.48
CA ALA A 53 0.09 1.75 2.63
C ALA A 53 0.99 1.84 3.87
N TYR A 54 1.52 3.03 4.15
CA TYR A 54 2.27 3.30 5.37
C TYR A 54 1.40 2.99 6.61
N ASP A 55 0.19 3.54 6.67
CA ASP A 55 -0.73 3.31 7.78
C ASP A 55 -1.10 1.83 7.92
N THR A 56 -1.36 1.14 6.82
CA THR A 56 -1.66 -0.30 6.82
C THR A 56 -0.52 -1.11 7.41
N VAL A 57 0.73 -0.77 7.07
CA VAL A 57 1.92 -1.44 7.61
C VAL A 57 2.11 -1.09 9.09
N LEU A 58 2.05 0.20 9.44
CA LEU A 58 2.23 0.69 10.80
C LEU A 58 1.24 0.03 11.77
N HIS A 59 -0.03 0.00 11.40
CA HIS A 59 -1.09 -0.61 12.22
C HIS A 59 -1.00 -2.14 12.30
N GLY A 60 -0.27 -2.78 11.38
CA GLY A 60 0.03 -4.21 11.43
C GLY A 60 1.05 -4.60 12.50
N PHE A 61 1.79 -3.64 13.06
CA PHE A 61 2.74 -3.89 14.15
C PHE A 61 2.09 -3.81 15.54
N SER A 62 2.78 -4.32 16.56
CA SER A 62 2.38 -4.13 17.96
C SER A 62 2.43 -2.64 18.37
N LYS A 63 1.65 -2.25 19.38
CA LYS A 63 1.67 -0.88 19.91
C LYS A 63 3.05 -0.40 20.38
N LYS A 64 3.89 -1.32 20.87
CA LYS A 64 5.28 -1.03 21.24
C LYS A 64 6.10 -0.60 20.02
N VAL A 65 6.03 -1.37 18.93
CA VAL A 65 6.78 -1.09 17.69
C VAL A 65 6.25 0.17 17.01
N GLN A 66 4.93 0.37 16.99
CA GLN A 66 4.32 1.61 16.47
C GLN A 66 4.90 2.84 17.17
N LYS A 67 4.96 2.83 18.51
CA LYS A 67 5.52 3.92 19.30
C LYS A 67 6.99 4.19 18.96
N GLN A 68 7.81 3.13 18.83
CA GLN A 68 9.22 3.27 18.46
C GLN A 68 9.41 3.94 17.09
N ILE A 69 8.65 3.49 16.08
CA ILE A 69 8.71 4.07 14.72
C ILE A 69 8.32 5.55 14.73
N LEU A 70 7.25 5.92 15.44
CA LEU A 70 6.77 7.30 15.51
C LEU A 70 7.71 8.23 16.29
N GLU A 71 8.35 7.72 17.35
CA GLU A 71 9.36 8.48 18.11
C GLU A 71 10.66 8.70 17.31
N GLU A 72 11.02 7.78 16.41
CA GLU A 72 12.16 7.94 15.51
C GLU A 72 11.86 8.89 14.35
N ALA A 73 10.65 8.82 13.77
CA ALA A 73 10.25 9.69 12.66
C ALA A 73 10.11 11.18 13.04
N GLY A 74 9.91 11.48 14.34
CA GLY A 74 9.83 12.85 14.86
C GLY A 74 11.16 13.47 15.27
N LYS A 75 12.29 12.77 15.10
CA LYS A 75 13.65 13.30 15.34
C LYS A 75 14.23 13.90 14.07
#